data_AF-A0A9N9P315-F1
#
_entry.id   AF-A0A9N9P315-F1
#
_cell.length_a   1.000
_cell.length_b   1.000
_cell.length_c   1.000
_cell.angle_alpha   90.00
_cell.angle_beta   90.00
_cell.angle_gamma   90.00
#
_symmetry.space_group_name_H-M   'P 1'
#
loop_
_entity.id
_entity.type
_entity.pdbx_description
1 polymer ?
#
loop_
_entity_poly.entity_id
_entity_poly.type
_entity_poly.pdbx_seq_one_letter_code
_entity_poly.pdbx_strand_id
1 'polypeptide(L)'
;LPLVRSINVSGHKYGLCYAGIGWAIWKSPKYLPEELIFNVNYLGSDQASFTLNFSKSAAPIIAQYYVLIRLGRAGFTAIMNNLMDVSRNLADRLEKTGKFTILSDRTGNGLPLVAFRLAAKDIHYDEFDVAQKLRERGWIVPAYTMAPHTEHIKLLRIVVREDFSQSRCDGLITDILCTLDQLDQLD
;
A
#
# COMPACT_ATOMS: atom_id res chain seq x y z
N LEU A 1 9.79 -14.05 17.30
CA LEU A 1 10.51 -14.77 16.23
C LEU A 1 12.03 -14.65 16.45
N PRO A 2 12.72 -15.70 16.95
CA PRO A 2 14.14 -15.62 17.32
C PRO A 2 15.10 -15.34 16.15
N LEU A 3 14.75 -15.79 14.94
CA LEU A 3 15.59 -15.74 13.75
C LEU A 3 15.61 -14.39 13.02
N VAL A 4 14.65 -13.49 13.30
CA VAL A 4 14.63 -12.16 12.66
C VAL A 4 15.84 -11.34 13.14
N ARG A 5 16.65 -10.86 12.20
CA ARG A 5 17.90 -10.12 12.48
C ARG A 5 17.78 -8.62 12.21
N SER A 6 16.99 -8.25 11.22
CA SER A 6 16.68 -6.86 10.91
C SER A 6 15.30 -6.74 10.30
N ILE A 7 14.71 -5.55 10.37
CA ILE A 7 13.40 -5.20 9.80
C ILE A 7 13.56 -3.86 9.10
N ASN A 8 12.98 -3.73 7.91
CA ASN A 8 12.80 -2.43 7.27
C ASN A 8 11.32 -2.05 7.23
N VAL A 9 11.05 -0.75 7.22
CA VAL A 9 9.69 -0.21 7.05
C VAL A 9 9.76 1.13 6.34
N SER A 10 8.80 1.40 5.47
CA SER A 10 8.67 2.68 4.79
C SER A 10 7.80 3.61 5.62
N GLY A 11 8.36 4.69 6.17
CA GLY A 11 7.58 5.70 6.89
C GLY A 11 6.56 6.41 5.98
N HIS A 12 6.87 6.54 4.70
CA HIS A 12 5.98 7.12 3.71
C HIS A 12 4.89 6.20 3.15
N LYS A 13 4.71 5.00 3.74
CA LYS A 13 3.57 4.12 3.47
C LYS A 13 2.57 4.25 4.60
N TYR A 14 2.39 3.19 5.40
CA TYR A 14 1.55 3.20 6.59
C TYR A 14 2.20 3.89 7.81
N GLY A 15 3.38 4.50 7.64
CA GLY A 15 3.96 5.39 8.66
C GLY A 15 3.40 6.82 8.63
N LEU A 16 2.46 7.10 7.71
CA LEU A 16 1.69 8.34 7.62
C LEU A 16 2.55 9.60 7.38
N CYS A 17 3.64 9.44 6.65
CA CYS A 17 4.48 10.54 6.18
C CYS A 17 4.43 10.69 4.67
N TYR A 18 4.77 11.88 4.18
CA TYR A 18 5.04 12.07 2.76
C TYR A 18 6.29 11.32 2.30
N ALA A 19 6.42 11.14 0.99
CA ALA A 19 7.55 10.44 0.36
C ALA A 19 8.91 10.99 0.81
N GLY A 20 9.87 10.07 1.04
CA GLY A 20 11.25 10.44 1.39
C GLY A 20 11.78 9.88 2.71
N ILE A 21 11.05 9.00 3.40
CA ILE A 21 11.50 8.40 4.66
C ILE A 21 11.31 6.87 4.73
N GLY A 22 12.32 6.17 5.20
CA GLY A 22 12.32 4.74 5.49
C GLY A 22 13.25 4.44 6.65
N TRP A 23 13.01 3.30 7.31
CA TRP A 23 13.72 2.86 8.49
C TRP A 23 14.22 1.44 8.29
N ALA A 24 15.42 1.17 8.78
CA ALA A 24 15.97 -0.17 8.91
C ALA A 24 16.51 -0.31 10.33
N ILE A 25 16.12 -1.38 11.01
CA ILE A 25 16.44 -1.62 12.42
C ILE A 25 17.07 -3.01 12.51
N TRP A 26 18.22 -3.10 13.17
CA TRP A 26 18.89 -4.37 13.47
C TRP A 26 18.59 -4.79 14.90
N LYS A 27 18.46 -6.09 15.12
CA LYS A 27 18.15 -6.68 16.43
C LYS A 27 19.27 -6.46 17.45
N SER A 28 20.52 -6.36 16.99
CA SER A 28 21.72 -6.20 17.81
C SER A 28 22.87 -5.74 16.90
N PRO A 29 23.86 -4.99 17.42
CA PRO A 29 25.04 -4.56 16.67
C PRO A 29 25.77 -5.70 15.95
N LYS A 30 25.83 -6.90 16.55
CA LYS A 30 26.47 -8.08 15.95
C LYS A 30 25.90 -8.54 14.60
N TYR A 31 24.73 -8.02 14.20
CA TYR A 31 24.10 -8.31 12.91
C TYR A 31 24.34 -7.21 11.86
N LEU A 32 25.07 -6.15 12.22
CA LEU A 32 25.51 -5.11 11.31
C LEU A 32 27.06 -5.13 11.30
N PRO A 33 27.70 -5.68 10.26
CA PRO A 33 29.15 -5.74 10.18
C PRO A 33 29.79 -4.35 10.32
N GLU A 34 30.82 -4.23 11.16
CA GLU A 34 31.46 -2.95 11.50
C GLU A 34 32.14 -2.30 10.29
N GLU A 35 32.63 -3.10 9.36
CA GLU A 35 33.26 -2.63 8.11
C GLU A 35 32.29 -1.88 7.18
N LEU A 36 30.97 -2.00 7.41
CA LEU A 36 29.96 -1.25 6.69
C LEU A 36 29.66 0.11 7.33
N ILE A 37 30.14 0.36 8.55
CA ILE A 37 29.88 1.57 9.31
C ILE A 37 31.00 2.57 9.06
N PHE A 38 30.64 3.75 8.55
CA PHE A 38 31.56 4.85 8.35
C PHE A 38 31.51 5.78 9.56
N ASN A 39 32.63 5.96 10.25
CA ASN A 39 32.75 6.94 11.33
C ASN A 39 33.22 8.27 10.75
N VAL A 40 32.36 9.29 10.84
CA VAL A 40 32.63 10.63 10.31
C VAL A 40 32.81 11.59 11.48
N ASN A 41 33.89 12.38 11.47
CA ASN A 41 34.27 13.31 12.55
C ASN A 41 34.02 14.80 12.21
N TYR A 42 33.25 15.08 11.16
CA TYR A 42 33.10 16.42 10.56
C TYR A 42 32.40 17.47 11.45
N LEU A 43 31.67 17.05 12.49
CA LEU A 43 30.95 17.94 13.41
C LEU A 43 31.54 17.96 14.83
N GLY A 44 32.82 17.61 14.99
CA GLY A 44 33.52 17.68 16.28
C GLY A 44 33.26 16.50 17.23
N SER A 45 32.55 15.47 16.77
CA SER A 45 32.38 14.18 17.44
C SER A 45 32.29 13.06 16.42
N ASP A 46 32.67 11.83 16.82
CA ASP A 46 32.52 10.65 15.98
C ASP A 46 31.05 10.29 15.81
N GLN A 47 30.56 10.30 14.57
CA GLN A 47 29.22 9.86 14.21
C GLN A 47 29.30 8.64 13.31
N ALA A 48 28.71 7.53 13.78
CA ALA A 48 28.55 6.32 12.99
C ALA A 48 27.44 6.53 11.94
N SER A 49 27.79 6.37 10.66
CA SER A 49 26.87 6.44 9.54
C SER A 49 26.83 5.12 8.79
N PHE A 50 25.62 4.60 8.59
CA PHE A 50 25.35 3.47 7.71
C PHE A 50 24.24 3.84 6.73
N THR A 51 24.61 4.60 5.69
CA THR A 51 23.70 5.08 4.65
C THR A 51 24.36 5.04 3.28
N LEU A 52 23.58 4.75 2.23
CA LEU A 52 24.04 4.90 0.85
C LEU A 52 24.07 6.35 0.38
N ASN A 53 23.19 7.18 0.95
CA ASN A 53 23.10 8.60 0.63
C ASN A 53 23.91 9.42 1.64
N PHE A 54 24.41 10.58 1.20
CA PHE A 54 25.08 11.56 2.05
C PHE A 54 24.12 12.69 2.42
N SER A 55 24.26 13.87 1.81
CA SER A 55 23.37 15.02 2.04
C SER A 55 21.94 14.73 1.59
N LYS A 56 20.97 14.95 2.48
CA LYS A 56 19.53 14.80 2.20
C LYS A 56 18.71 15.66 3.14
N SER A 57 17.45 15.91 2.79
CA SER A 57 16.51 16.64 3.64
C SER A 57 16.21 15.89 4.94
N ALA A 58 16.24 16.62 6.07
CA ALA A 58 15.77 16.12 7.36
C ALA A 58 14.26 16.33 7.59
N ALA A 59 13.57 17.04 6.70
CA ALA A 59 12.14 17.34 6.87
C ALA A 59 11.27 16.07 7.01
N PRO A 60 11.48 14.99 6.23
CA PRO A 60 10.72 13.74 6.41
C PRO A 60 10.99 13.05 7.75
N ILE A 61 12.18 13.22 8.32
CA ILE A 61 12.55 12.67 9.65
C ILE A 61 11.77 13.43 10.74
N ILE A 62 11.75 14.76 10.66
CA ILE A 62 11.01 15.62 11.58
C ILE A 62 9.51 15.35 11.49
N ALA A 63 8.97 15.22 10.27
CA ALA A 63 7.57 14.88 10.05
C ALA A 63 7.21 13.51 10.65
N GLN A 64 8.07 12.50 10.49
CA GLN A 64 7.84 11.19 11.10
C GLN A 64 7.84 11.27 12.62
N TYR A 65 8.77 12.04 13.20
CA TYR A 65 8.80 12.26 14.64
C TYR A 65 7.51 12.94 15.14
N TYR A 66 7.04 13.97 14.44
CA TYR A 66 5.76 14.63 14.73
C TYR A 66 4.59 13.64 14.71
N VAL A 67 4.46 12.81 13.67
CA VAL A 67 3.37 11.82 13.55
C VAL A 67 3.41 10.84 14.72
N LEU A 68 4.60 10.36 15.10
CA LEU A 68 4.78 9.42 16.21
C LEU A 68 4.31 10.02 17.55
N ILE A 69 4.73 11.25 17.87
CA ILE A 69 4.35 11.89 19.14
C ILE A 69 2.91 12.41 19.13
N ARG A 70 2.37 12.81 17.97
CA ARG A 70 1.01 13.34 17.82
C ARG A 70 -0.03 12.25 17.97
N LEU A 71 0.17 11.10 17.32
CA LEU A 71 -0.80 10.02 17.30
C LEU A 71 -0.59 9.01 18.44
N GLY A 72 0.68 8.70 18.73
CA GLY A 72 1.04 7.60 19.61
C GLY A 72 0.43 6.27 19.15
N ARG A 73 0.52 5.24 19.99
CA ARG A 73 -0.02 3.90 19.67
C ARG A 73 -1.54 3.94 19.43
N ALA A 74 -2.28 4.71 20.22
CA ALA A 74 -3.73 4.78 20.13
C ALA A 74 -4.20 5.39 18.80
N GLY A 75 -3.61 6.51 18.37
CA GLY A 75 -3.95 7.14 17.09
C GLY A 75 -3.62 6.25 15.90
N PHE A 76 -2.44 5.63 15.88
CA PHE A 76 -2.09 4.66 14.84
C PHE A 76 -3.06 3.47 14.82
N THR A 77 -3.44 2.94 15.98
CA THR A 77 -4.40 1.82 16.07
C THR A 77 -5.76 2.22 15.49
N ALA A 78 -6.27 3.40 15.85
CA ALA A 78 -7.54 3.90 15.35
C ALA A 78 -7.53 4.08 13.82
N ILE A 79 -6.47 4.69 13.28
CA ILE A 79 -6.33 4.89 11.83
C ILE A 79 -6.25 3.54 11.11
N MET A 80 -5.39 2.63 11.55
CA MET A 80 -5.24 1.33 10.88
C MET A 80 -6.53 0.51 10.93
N ASN A 81 -7.26 0.51 12.05
CA ASN A 81 -8.56 -0.15 12.14
C ASN A 81 -9.55 0.45 11.14
N ASN A 82 -9.64 1.79 11.05
CA ASN A 82 -10.50 2.44 10.06
C ASN A 82 -10.13 2.05 8.62
N LEU A 83 -8.83 1.97 8.29
CA LEU A 83 -8.40 1.53 6.95
C LEU A 83 -8.81 0.07 6.66
N MET A 84 -8.70 -0.80 7.66
CA MET A 84 -9.15 -2.19 7.54
C MET A 84 -10.67 -2.29 7.40
N ASP A 85 -11.43 -1.44 8.07
CA ASP A 85 -12.89 -1.39 7.97
C ASP A 85 -13.33 -0.94 6.57
N VAL A 86 -12.72 0.12 6.05
CA VAL A 86 -12.98 0.62 4.69
C VAL A 86 -12.56 -0.41 3.64
N SER A 87 -11.40 -1.08 3.79
CA SER A 87 -10.99 -2.11 2.84
C SER A 87 -11.92 -3.32 2.85
N ARG A 88 -12.43 -3.73 4.02
CA ARG A 88 -13.43 -4.80 4.12
C ARG A 88 -14.74 -4.40 3.47
N ASN A 89 -15.23 -3.19 3.73
CA ASN A 89 -16.45 -2.68 3.10
C ASN A 89 -16.33 -2.65 1.57
N LEU A 90 -15.20 -2.18 1.05
CA LEU A 90 -14.90 -2.16 -0.39
C LEU A 90 -14.93 -3.58 -0.98
N ALA A 91 -14.25 -4.54 -0.34
CA ALA A 91 -14.23 -5.93 -0.79
C ALA A 91 -15.64 -6.56 -0.79
N ASP A 92 -16.41 -6.36 0.28
CA ASP A 92 -17.77 -6.88 0.40
C ASP A 92 -18.70 -6.32 -0.69
N ARG A 93 -18.55 -5.03 -1.02
CA ARG A 93 -19.37 -4.40 -2.05
C ARG A 93 -19.00 -4.85 -3.45
N LEU A 94 -17.71 -4.98 -3.74
CA LEU A 94 -17.24 -5.54 -5.02
C LEU A 94 -17.73 -6.98 -5.20
N GLU A 95 -17.64 -7.82 -4.17
CA GLU A 95 -18.11 -9.21 -4.22
C GLU A 95 -19.63 -9.29 -4.41
N LYS A 96 -20.41 -8.45 -3.72
CA LYS A 96 -21.88 -8.39 -3.84
C LYS A 96 -22.36 -8.05 -5.25
N THR A 97 -21.53 -7.45 -6.10
CA THR A 97 -21.89 -7.22 -7.51
C THR A 97 -22.02 -8.52 -8.31
N GLY A 98 -21.38 -9.61 -7.84
CA GLY A 98 -21.26 -10.86 -8.60
C GLY A 98 -20.34 -10.78 -9.83
N LYS A 99 -19.80 -9.60 -10.15
CA LYS A 99 -18.94 -9.36 -11.32
C LYS A 99 -17.46 -9.62 -11.02
N PHE A 100 -17.07 -9.64 -9.74
CA PHE A 100 -15.68 -9.79 -9.31
C PHE A 100 -15.47 -10.91 -8.29
N THR A 101 -14.29 -11.51 -8.34
CA THR A 101 -13.78 -12.44 -7.33
C THR A 101 -12.67 -11.75 -6.53
N ILE A 102 -12.81 -11.73 -5.20
CA ILE A 102 -11.79 -11.16 -4.30
C ILE A 102 -10.65 -12.16 -4.09
N LEU A 103 -9.41 -11.67 -4.23
CA LEU A 103 -8.18 -12.45 -4.08
C LEU A 103 -7.42 -12.13 -2.79
N SER A 104 -7.57 -10.91 -2.26
CA SER A 104 -6.91 -10.49 -1.01
C SER A 104 -7.58 -11.07 0.23
N ASP A 105 -6.78 -11.31 1.27
CA ASP A 105 -7.27 -11.74 2.59
C ASP A 105 -8.26 -10.73 3.21
N ARG A 106 -9.31 -11.26 3.85
CA ARG A 106 -10.41 -10.52 4.49
C ARG A 106 -10.40 -10.63 6.01
N THR A 107 -9.55 -11.49 6.57
CA THR A 107 -9.56 -11.83 7.99
C THR A 107 -8.88 -10.79 8.89
N GLY A 108 -8.35 -9.71 8.30
CA GLY A 108 -7.65 -8.67 9.03
C GLY A 108 -6.15 -8.93 9.24
N ASN A 109 -5.65 -10.06 8.73
CA ASN A 109 -4.23 -10.43 8.84
C ASN A 109 -3.37 -9.83 7.72
N GLY A 110 -4.01 -9.27 6.68
CA GLY A 110 -3.38 -8.59 5.56
C GLY A 110 -3.23 -7.07 5.71
N LEU A 111 -2.79 -6.43 4.63
CA LEU A 111 -2.74 -4.97 4.50
C LEU A 111 -4.12 -4.43 4.10
N PRO A 112 -4.46 -3.16 4.39
CA PRO A 112 -5.71 -2.54 3.94
C PRO A 112 -5.64 -2.24 2.45
N LEU A 113 -5.89 -3.28 1.65
CA LEU A 113 -5.98 -3.26 0.20
C LEU A 113 -6.99 -4.30 -0.26
N VAL A 114 -7.52 -4.13 -1.47
CA VAL A 114 -8.41 -5.09 -2.11
C VAL A 114 -7.80 -5.47 -3.45
N ALA A 115 -7.46 -6.75 -3.59
CA ALA A 115 -7.03 -7.34 -4.85
C ALA A 115 -8.17 -8.22 -5.38
N PHE A 116 -8.55 -8.04 -6.64
CA PHE A 116 -9.73 -8.69 -7.21
C PHE A 116 -9.59 -8.84 -8.72
N ARG A 117 -10.35 -9.76 -9.30
CA ARG A 117 -10.37 -10.05 -10.74
C ARG A 117 -11.80 -10.21 -11.24
N LEU A 118 -11.99 -10.16 -12.56
CA LEU A 118 -13.29 -10.44 -13.16
C LEU A 118 -13.68 -11.90 -12.90
N ALA A 119 -14.95 -12.10 -12.55
CA ALA A 119 -15.51 -13.41 -12.25
C ALA A 119 -15.85 -14.19 -13.53
N ALA A 120 -16.39 -13.48 -14.54
CA ALA A 120 -16.67 -14.04 -15.85
C ALA A 120 -15.36 -14.27 -16.62
N LYS A 121 -15.26 -15.40 -17.33
CA LYS A 121 -14.10 -15.74 -18.17
C LYS A 121 -14.33 -15.48 -19.65
N ASP A 122 -15.59 -15.44 -20.08
CA ASP A 122 -16.01 -15.29 -21.47
C ASP A 122 -16.67 -13.92 -21.67
N ILE A 123 -15.90 -12.86 -21.47
CA ILE A 123 -16.28 -11.47 -21.73
C ILE A 123 -15.25 -10.86 -22.68
N HIS A 124 -15.66 -9.89 -23.50
CA HIS A 124 -14.83 -9.26 -24.54
C HIS A 124 -13.79 -8.27 -24.01
N TYR A 125 -13.84 -7.93 -22.72
CA TYR A 125 -12.89 -7.06 -22.04
C TYR A 125 -12.22 -7.76 -20.86
N ASP A 126 -11.09 -7.21 -20.39
CA ASP A 126 -10.36 -7.71 -19.24
C ASP A 126 -10.09 -6.64 -18.15
N GLU A 127 -9.31 -6.99 -17.13
CA GLU A 127 -8.95 -6.08 -16.04
C GLU A 127 -8.20 -4.82 -16.51
N PHE A 128 -7.45 -4.89 -17.62
CA PHE A 128 -6.75 -3.73 -18.17
C PHE A 128 -7.71 -2.75 -18.83
N ASP A 129 -8.75 -3.24 -19.52
CA ASP A 129 -9.81 -2.40 -20.10
C ASP A 129 -10.59 -1.67 -19.00
N VAL A 130 -10.95 -2.39 -17.93
CA VAL A 130 -11.60 -1.80 -16.74
C VAL A 130 -10.72 -0.70 -16.13
N ALA A 131 -9.41 -0.96 -15.96
CA ALA A 131 -8.47 0.04 -15.44
C ALA A 131 -8.36 1.28 -16.35
N GLN A 132 -8.34 1.09 -17.67
CA GLN A 132 -8.29 2.18 -18.64
C GLN A 132 -9.57 3.02 -18.58
N LYS A 133 -10.74 2.39 -18.51
CA LYS A 133 -12.02 3.11 -18.46
C LYS A 133 -12.21 3.85 -17.14
N LEU A 134 -11.77 3.28 -16.02
CA LEU A 134 -11.73 3.98 -14.73
C LEU A 134 -10.80 5.20 -14.75
N ARG A 135 -9.71 5.17 -15.53
CA ARG A 135 -8.80 6.31 -15.68
C ARG A 135 -9.47 7.51 -16.36
N GLU A 136 -10.39 7.29 -17.29
CA GLU A 136 -11.20 8.36 -17.89
C GLU A 136 -12.05 9.11 -16.84
N ARG A 137 -12.39 8.44 -15.74
CA ARG A 137 -13.11 9.00 -14.59
C ARG A 137 -12.19 9.55 -13.49
N GLY A 138 -10.87 9.56 -13.72
CA GLY A 138 -9.86 10.07 -12.79
C GLY A 138 -9.35 9.04 -11.77
N TRP A 139 -9.83 7.79 -11.80
CA TRP A 139 -9.35 6.75 -10.90
C TRP A 139 -8.11 6.06 -11.46
N ILE A 140 -7.06 5.96 -10.63
CA ILE A 140 -5.87 5.17 -10.97
C ILE A 140 -5.93 3.85 -10.22
N VAL A 141 -6.57 2.86 -10.83
CA VAL A 141 -6.60 1.48 -10.33
C VAL A 141 -5.67 0.63 -11.21
N PRO A 142 -4.52 0.18 -10.70
CA PRO A 142 -3.60 -0.65 -11.48
C PRO A 142 -4.19 -2.04 -11.75
N ALA A 143 -4.10 -2.47 -13.00
CA ALA A 143 -4.24 -3.86 -13.41
C ALA A 143 -2.85 -4.45 -13.71
N TYR A 144 -2.62 -5.71 -13.33
CA TYR A 144 -1.38 -6.43 -13.61
C TYR A 144 -1.59 -7.95 -13.55
N THR A 145 -0.64 -8.69 -14.13
CA THR A 145 -0.58 -10.15 -14.05
C THR A 145 0.20 -10.58 -12.81
N MET A 146 -0.19 -11.71 -12.21
CA MET A 146 0.50 -12.23 -11.03
C MET A 146 1.96 -12.61 -11.30
N ALA A 147 2.68 -12.89 -10.21
CA ALA A 147 4.07 -13.31 -10.22
C ALA A 147 4.33 -14.52 -11.13
N PRO A 148 5.61 -14.79 -11.46
CA PRO A 148 5.96 -15.91 -12.33
C PRO A 148 5.29 -17.23 -11.94
N HIS A 149 4.91 -18.03 -12.94
CA HIS A 149 4.12 -19.27 -12.83
C HIS A 149 2.61 -19.08 -12.55
N THR A 150 2.13 -17.84 -12.46
CA THR A 150 0.69 -17.51 -12.31
C THR A 150 0.24 -16.36 -13.22
N GLU A 151 0.97 -16.10 -14.30
CA GLU A 151 0.81 -14.94 -15.19
C GLU A 151 -0.55 -14.89 -15.90
N HIS A 152 -1.22 -16.03 -16.03
CA HIS A 152 -2.58 -16.13 -16.56
C HIS A 152 -3.63 -15.49 -15.64
N ILE A 153 -3.28 -15.18 -14.40
CA ILE A 153 -4.13 -14.46 -13.45
C ILE A 153 -3.87 -12.97 -13.59
N LYS A 154 -4.81 -12.27 -14.23
CA LYS A 154 -4.91 -10.82 -14.24
C LYS A 154 -5.71 -10.38 -13.01
N LEU A 155 -5.38 -9.22 -12.46
CA LEU A 155 -6.12 -8.63 -11.35
C LEU A 155 -6.02 -7.11 -11.32
N LEU A 156 -6.96 -6.49 -10.62
CA LEU A 156 -6.96 -5.10 -10.18
C LEU A 156 -6.58 -5.02 -8.71
N ARG A 157 -5.91 -3.93 -8.31
CA ARG A 157 -5.57 -3.69 -6.90
C ARG A 157 -5.87 -2.26 -6.45
N ILE A 158 -6.71 -2.13 -5.44
CA ILE A 158 -6.99 -0.86 -4.77
C ILE A 158 -6.28 -0.87 -3.41
N VAL A 159 -5.39 0.10 -3.17
CA VAL A 159 -4.72 0.26 -1.87
C VAL A 159 -5.44 1.35 -1.08
N VAL A 160 -5.92 1.01 0.11
CA VAL A 160 -6.64 1.93 0.99
C VAL A 160 -5.61 2.64 1.89
N ARG A 161 -5.59 3.97 1.81
CA ARG A 161 -4.71 4.86 2.57
C ARG A 161 -5.53 5.79 3.45
N GLU A 162 -4.88 6.52 4.36
CA GLU A 162 -5.49 7.44 5.32
C GLU A 162 -6.54 8.39 4.70
N ASP A 163 -6.29 8.87 3.48
CA ASP A 163 -7.16 9.82 2.78
C ASP A 163 -8.30 9.17 1.97
N PHE A 164 -8.43 7.84 2.00
CA PHE A 164 -9.49 7.11 1.31
C PHE A 164 -10.67 6.86 2.26
N SER A 165 -11.60 7.82 2.29
CA SER A 165 -12.80 7.77 3.13
C SER A 165 -13.87 6.81 2.58
N GLN A 166 -14.85 6.48 3.42
CA GLN A 166 -16.02 5.70 3.01
C GLN A 166 -16.79 6.35 1.84
N SER A 167 -16.91 7.68 1.82
CA SER A 167 -17.54 8.39 0.70
C SER A 167 -16.75 8.23 -0.61
N ARG A 168 -15.42 8.22 -0.57
CA ARG A 168 -14.60 7.91 -1.76
C ARG A 168 -14.77 6.45 -2.19
N CYS A 169 -14.93 5.53 -1.24
CA CYS A 169 -15.29 4.15 -1.54
C CYS A 169 -16.65 4.06 -2.27
N ASP A 170 -17.64 4.84 -1.85
CA ASP A 170 -18.96 4.87 -2.49
C ASP A 170 -18.92 5.41 -3.93
N GLY A 171 -18.17 6.49 -4.14
CA GLY A 171 -17.92 7.04 -5.48
C GLY A 171 -17.21 6.02 -6.39
N LEU A 172 -16.15 5.38 -5.88
CA LEU A 172 -15.39 4.40 -6.64
C LEU A 172 -16.25 3.19 -7.06
N ILE A 173 -17.08 2.64 -6.15
CA ILE A 173 -17.97 1.52 -6.51
C ILE A 173 -18.97 1.94 -7.59
N THR A 174 -19.55 3.13 -7.47
CA THR A 174 -20.49 3.66 -8.48
C THR A 174 -19.81 3.76 -9.84
N ASP A 175 -18.61 4.31 -9.89
CA ASP A 175 -17.84 4.44 -11.13
C ASP A 175 -17.42 3.10 -11.71
N ILE A 176 -17.06 2.11 -10.88
CA ILE A 176 -16.78 0.74 -11.33
C ILE A 176 -18.01 0.13 -12.02
N LEU A 177 -19.19 0.24 -11.41
CA LEU A 177 -20.42 -0.31 -12.00
C LEU A 177 -20.75 0.37 -13.32
N CYS A 178 -20.70 1.70 -13.39
CA CYS A 178 -20.94 2.41 -14.63
C CYS A 178 -19.89 2.07 -15.71
N THR A 179 -18.64 1.85 -15.33
CA THR A 179 -17.59 1.38 -16.25
C THR A 179 -17.92 0.00 -16.81
N LEU A 180 -18.37 -0.94 -15.98
CA LEU A 180 -18.79 -2.26 -16.45
C LEU A 180 -20.00 -2.15 -17.40
N ASP A 181 -21.01 -1.36 -17.05
CA ASP A 181 -22.19 -1.18 -17.92
C ASP A 181 -21.81 -0.60 -19.29
N GLN A 182 -20.83 0.31 -19.33
CA GLN A 182 -20.32 0.87 -20.59
C GLN A 182 -19.52 -0.15 -21.40
N LEU A 183 -18.69 -0.96 -20.75
CA LEU A 183 -17.93 -2.01 -21.42
C LEU A 183 -18.88 -3.09 -21.96
N ASP A 184 -19.90 -3.48 -21.20
CA ASP A 184 -20.95 -4.40 -21.61
C ASP A 184 -21.76 -3.90 -22.84
N GLN A 185 -21.76 -2.59 -23.14
CA GLN A 185 -22.43 -1.97 -24.31
C GLN A 185 -21.54 -1.79 -25.54
N LEU A 186 -20.22 -1.99 -25.41
CA LEU A 186 -19.27 -1.80 -26.52
C LEU A 186 -19.12 -3.02 -27.43
N ASP A 187 -19.96 -4.04 -27.24
CA ASP A 187 -20.14 -5.21 -28.12
C ASP A 187 -21.04 -4.91 -29.34
#